data_AF-A0A9D1DX00-F1
#
_entry.id   AF-A0A9D1DX00-F1
#
_cell.length_a   1.000
_cell.length_b   1.000
_cell.length_c   1.000
_cell.angle_alpha   90.00
_cell.angle_beta   90.00
_cell.angle_gamma   90.00
#
_symmetry.space_group_name_H-M   'P 1'
#
loop_
_entity.id
_entity.type
_entity.pdbx_description
1 polymer ?
#
loop_
_entity_poly.entity_id
_entity_poly.type
_entity_poly.pdbx_seq_one_letter_code
_entity_poly.pdbx_strand_id
1 'polypeptide(L)'
;MKNKGKIGIFAVAGLGILAIVAFVFAWLTFPGGSGPGFSLPAETAGVGSPAELNWQDCTGCTVSVSGSDGTVLLEQRVSGSGTLSLPTEEAGDYAVSLYGLFGNLIQQDSYQVTENRIYTEQDTFQLGESAAVRIDTDGLELTDEAWIGIYERGATPGVDDSFLWVLVSDGLPGNGIYYAMQMRGSTNLFLRYTGEYTAYLFTDGGYTPAASWDFSTVEEDGVLALRWDPDAHVDEPGDAQGFISLLGRPDAEDGEPVYICWGSDGEPLEGYDPLFVLNAWDHYPVSGEIPAHTVFPEGATQVLACSAEGDKPGEVVACFTIQPELRYAEEAEEPLFTFAVLSDTHVTRRLISHNNANYWQALRQITTEA
;
A
#
# COMPACT_ATOMS: atom_id res chain seq x y z
N MET A 1 -8.03 74.12 5.16
CA MET A 1 -7.01 74.45 4.14
C MET A 1 -6.09 73.23 4.05
N LYS A 2 -6.27 72.31 3.09
CA LYS A 2 -5.77 72.30 1.69
C LYS A 2 -4.24 72.28 1.55
N ASN A 3 -3.65 71.10 1.32
CA ASN A 3 -2.93 70.66 0.09
C ASN A 3 -2.26 69.30 0.39
N LYS A 4 -2.45 68.18 -0.32
CA LYS A 4 -2.35 67.80 -1.76
C LYS A 4 -0.93 67.65 -2.32
N GLY A 5 -0.60 66.38 -2.60
CA GLY A 5 0.29 65.79 -3.64
C GLY A 5 0.27 64.26 -3.39
N LYS A 6 -0.28 63.32 -4.18
CA LYS A 6 -0.22 62.99 -5.63
C LYS A 6 1.24 62.90 -6.11
N ILE A 7 1.78 61.84 -6.76
CA ILE A 7 1.30 60.61 -7.44
C ILE A 7 2.53 59.67 -7.56
N GLY A 8 2.31 58.35 -7.65
CA GLY A 8 3.27 57.43 -8.25
C GLY A 8 2.80 55.97 -8.17
N ILE A 9 2.02 55.55 -9.17
CA ILE A 9 1.60 54.17 -9.42
C ILE A 9 2.78 53.40 -9.99
N PHE A 10 3.10 52.24 -9.44
CA PHE A 10 3.53 51.09 -10.22
C PHE A 10 2.75 49.87 -9.75
N ALA A 11 1.86 49.42 -10.63
CA ALA A 11 1.22 48.14 -10.56
C ALA A 11 2.24 47.06 -10.96
N VAL A 12 2.35 46.02 -10.14
CA VAL A 12 2.65 44.67 -10.65
C VAL A 12 1.47 43.83 -10.18
N ALA A 13 0.49 43.72 -11.08
CA ALA A 13 -0.57 42.74 -11.00
C ALA A 13 -0.03 41.44 -11.62
N GLY A 14 -0.29 40.32 -10.97
CA GLY A 14 0.11 39.01 -11.49
C GLY A 14 -0.29 37.88 -10.55
N LEU A 15 -1.60 37.78 -10.30
CA LEU A 15 -2.35 36.57 -9.96
C LEU A 15 -1.57 35.45 -9.25
N GLY A 16 -1.48 35.53 -7.93
CA GLY A 16 -1.44 34.32 -7.12
C GLY A 16 -2.82 33.68 -7.18
N ILE A 17 -2.98 32.68 -8.05
CA ILE A 17 -4.12 31.78 -7.99
C ILE A 17 -3.93 30.97 -6.71
N LEU A 18 -4.71 31.31 -5.69
CA LEU A 18 -5.01 30.43 -4.58
C LEU A 18 -5.77 29.23 -5.17
N ALA A 19 -5.04 28.18 -5.55
CA ALA A 19 -5.63 26.88 -5.72
C ALA A 19 -5.87 26.32 -4.32
N ILE A 20 -7.10 26.48 -3.83
CA ILE A 20 -7.61 25.63 -2.77
C ILE A 20 -7.82 24.27 -3.46
N VAL A 21 -6.80 23.43 -3.40
CA VAL A 21 -6.91 22.02 -3.78
C VAL A 21 -7.78 21.38 -2.71
N ALA A 22 -9.01 21.06 -3.07
CA ALA A 22 -9.81 20.13 -2.30
C ALA A 22 -9.18 18.75 -2.52
N PHE A 23 -8.41 18.28 -1.54
CA PHE A 23 -7.97 16.89 -1.49
C PHE A 23 -9.20 16.02 -1.34
N VAL A 24 -9.50 15.22 -2.35
CA VAL A 24 -10.44 14.10 -2.27
C VAL A 24 -9.54 12.90 -2.03
N PHE A 25 -9.71 12.27 -0.88
CA PHE A 25 -8.93 11.11 -0.46
C PHE A 25 -9.18 9.92 -1.40
N ALA A 26 -8.15 9.46 -2.09
CA ALA A 26 -8.17 8.18 -2.80
C ALA A 26 -8.06 7.04 -1.78
N TRP A 27 -9.19 6.64 -1.21
CA TRP A 27 -9.26 5.44 -0.39
C TRP A 27 -9.72 4.22 -1.19
N LEU A 28 -8.93 3.15 -1.09
CA LEU A 28 -9.21 1.79 -1.56
C LEU A 28 -10.37 1.10 -0.80
N THR A 29 -11.46 1.82 -0.56
CA THR A 29 -12.72 1.27 -0.08
C THR A 29 -13.82 1.76 -1.00
N PHE A 30 -14.48 0.83 -1.70
CA PHE A 30 -15.86 1.06 -2.15
C PHE A 30 -16.71 1.16 -0.89
N PRO A 31 -17.09 2.37 -0.41
CA PRO A 31 -17.88 2.47 0.81
C PRO A 31 -19.32 2.16 0.39
N GLY A 32 -19.69 0.88 0.38
CA GLY A 32 -21.09 0.42 0.28
C GLY A 32 -21.95 1.02 -0.85
N GLY A 33 -21.35 1.49 -1.94
CA GLY A 33 -22.03 2.15 -3.04
C GLY A 33 -22.12 1.22 -4.24
N SER A 34 -23.26 0.55 -4.44
CA SER A 34 -23.54 -0.31 -5.59
C SER A 34 -23.75 0.48 -6.90
N GLY A 35 -22.81 1.37 -7.25
CA GLY A 35 -22.93 2.30 -8.37
C GLY A 35 -21.60 2.50 -9.11
N PRO A 36 -21.66 3.02 -10.35
CA PRO A 36 -20.47 3.22 -11.18
C PRO A 36 -19.51 4.19 -10.52
N GLY A 37 -18.22 3.85 -10.54
CA GLY A 37 -17.14 4.66 -9.96
C GLY A 37 -15.77 4.18 -10.44
N PHE A 38 -14.73 4.89 -10.04
CA PHE A 38 -13.36 4.45 -10.23
C PHE A 38 -12.49 4.73 -9.00
N SER A 39 -11.33 4.06 -8.96
CA SER A 39 -10.27 4.32 -7.99
C SER A 39 -8.93 4.50 -8.72
N LEU A 40 -8.10 5.39 -8.21
CA LEU A 40 -6.71 5.56 -8.63
C LEU A 40 -5.81 5.00 -7.52
N PRO A 41 -5.14 3.85 -7.73
CA PRO A 41 -4.22 3.30 -6.73
C PRO A 41 -2.99 4.17 -6.50
N ALA A 42 -2.63 5.02 -7.47
CA ALA A 42 -1.54 5.98 -7.39
C ALA A 42 -2.02 7.36 -7.84
N GLU A 43 -1.81 8.36 -7.00
CA GLU A 43 -2.03 9.77 -7.31
C GLU A 43 -0.83 10.40 -8.02
N THR A 44 0.36 9.80 -7.91
CA THR A 44 1.59 10.26 -8.56
C THR A 44 2.26 9.14 -9.34
N ALA A 45 2.69 9.44 -10.56
CA ALA A 45 3.44 8.55 -11.43
C ALA A 45 4.67 9.24 -12.02
N GLY A 46 5.72 8.48 -12.30
CA GLY A 46 6.89 8.97 -13.02
C GLY A 46 6.61 9.05 -14.52
N VAL A 47 7.29 9.95 -15.23
CA VAL A 47 7.25 9.98 -16.70
C VAL A 47 7.63 8.60 -17.26
N GLY A 48 6.79 8.06 -18.15
CA GLY A 48 6.99 6.75 -18.76
C GLY A 48 6.68 5.55 -17.86
N SER A 49 6.33 5.77 -16.58
CA SER A 49 5.82 4.73 -15.69
C SER A 49 4.31 4.63 -15.83
N PRO A 50 3.72 3.46 -16.13
CA PRO A 50 2.27 3.35 -16.25
C PRO A 50 1.60 3.59 -14.89
N ALA A 51 0.59 4.46 -14.88
CA ALA A 51 -0.41 4.54 -13.81
C ALA A 51 -1.68 3.82 -14.28
N GLU A 52 -2.41 3.23 -13.34
CA GLU A 52 -3.64 2.48 -13.65
C GLU A 52 -4.85 3.13 -12.99
N LEU A 53 -5.98 3.09 -13.70
CA LEU A 53 -7.29 3.39 -13.16
C LEU A 53 -8.11 2.11 -13.13
N ASN A 54 -8.77 1.84 -12.01
CA ASN A 54 -9.69 0.73 -11.88
C ASN A 54 -11.12 1.27 -11.84
N TRP A 55 -11.99 0.84 -12.75
CA TRP A 55 -13.41 1.22 -12.73
C TRP A 55 -14.29 0.03 -12.36
N GLN A 56 -15.46 0.33 -11.79
CA GLN A 56 -16.45 -0.69 -11.46
C GLN A 56 -17.86 -0.30 -11.91
N ASP A 57 -18.69 -1.33 -12.14
CA ASP A 57 -20.14 -1.24 -12.34
C ASP A 57 -20.61 -0.21 -13.37
N CYS A 58 -19.78 0.02 -14.39
CA CYS A 58 -20.07 0.98 -15.44
C CYS A 58 -20.99 0.38 -16.51
N THR A 59 -22.08 1.06 -16.86
CA THR A 59 -22.93 0.69 -18.02
C THR A 59 -22.84 1.76 -19.09
N GLY A 60 -21.88 1.60 -20.02
CA GLY A 60 -21.67 2.53 -21.12
C GLY A 60 -21.14 3.91 -20.70
N CYS A 61 -20.38 3.96 -19.61
CA CYS A 61 -19.68 5.15 -19.12
C CYS A 61 -18.53 5.54 -20.05
N THR A 62 -18.02 6.76 -19.90
CA THR A 62 -16.83 7.27 -20.58
C THR A 62 -15.82 7.73 -19.55
N VAL A 63 -14.61 7.17 -19.59
CA VAL A 63 -13.44 7.71 -18.88
C VAL A 63 -12.78 8.74 -19.78
N SER A 64 -12.47 9.91 -19.23
CA SER A 64 -11.73 10.97 -19.91
C SER A 64 -10.56 11.42 -19.05
N VAL A 65 -9.40 11.58 -19.67
CA VAL A 65 -8.21 12.17 -19.04
C VAL A 65 -7.88 13.46 -19.77
N SER A 66 -7.75 14.54 -19.03
CA SER A 66 -7.41 15.85 -19.58
C SER A 66 -6.25 16.49 -18.82
N GLY A 67 -5.37 17.17 -19.53
CA GLY A 67 -4.34 18.02 -18.92
C GLY A 67 -4.94 19.28 -18.28
N SER A 68 -4.14 19.96 -17.47
CA SER A 68 -4.47 21.23 -16.81
C SER A 68 -4.96 22.36 -17.75
N ASP A 69 -4.60 22.31 -19.03
CA ASP A 69 -5.03 23.24 -20.08
C ASP A 69 -6.41 22.89 -20.69
N GLY A 70 -7.02 21.79 -20.26
CA GLY A 70 -8.28 21.26 -20.76
C GLY A 70 -8.14 20.41 -22.02
N THR A 71 -6.91 20.12 -22.48
CA THR A 71 -6.67 19.21 -23.60
C THR A 71 -7.01 17.78 -23.19
N VAL A 72 -7.92 17.14 -23.92
CA VAL A 72 -8.28 15.72 -23.70
C VAL A 72 -7.21 14.83 -24.33
N LEU A 73 -6.57 14.00 -23.52
CA LEU A 73 -5.49 13.09 -23.90
C LEU A 73 -5.99 11.66 -24.10
N LEU A 74 -7.00 11.27 -23.32
CA LEU A 74 -7.64 9.96 -23.41
C LEU A 74 -9.15 10.14 -23.28
N GLU A 75 -9.90 9.47 -24.13
CA GLU A 75 -11.35 9.33 -23.99
C GLU A 75 -11.73 7.91 -24.40
N GLN A 76 -12.24 7.12 -23.46
CA GLN A 76 -12.56 5.72 -23.69
C GLN A 76 -13.91 5.35 -23.10
N ARG A 77 -14.74 4.70 -23.92
CA ARG A 77 -15.99 4.12 -23.45
C ARG A 77 -15.73 2.80 -22.74
N VAL A 78 -16.22 2.67 -21.51
CA VAL A 78 -16.03 1.50 -20.65
C VAL A 78 -17.35 0.87 -20.24
N SER A 79 -17.34 -0.41 -19.91
CA SER A 79 -18.51 -1.16 -19.44
C SER A 79 -18.07 -2.32 -18.54
N GLY A 80 -18.94 -2.71 -17.61
CA GLY A 80 -18.58 -3.65 -16.54
C GLY A 80 -17.57 -3.02 -15.57
N SER A 81 -16.62 -3.84 -15.13
CA SER A 81 -15.48 -3.45 -14.30
C SER A 81 -14.19 -3.79 -15.05
N GLY A 82 -13.09 -3.07 -14.77
CA GLY A 82 -11.81 -3.32 -15.41
C GLY A 82 -10.75 -2.26 -15.10
N THR A 83 -9.63 -2.34 -15.82
CA THR A 83 -8.47 -1.46 -15.62
C THR A 83 -8.06 -0.72 -16.90
N LEU A 84 -7.55 0.50 -16.75
CA LEU A 84 -7.14 1.37 -17.84
C LEU A 84 -5.79 2.05 -17.50
N SER A 85 -4.80 1.90 -18.37
CA SER A 85 -3.55 2.65 -18.24
C SER A 85 -3.76 4.13 -18.57
N LEU A 86 -3.27 4.99 -17.70
CA LEU A 86 -3.31 6.44 -17.83
C LEU A 86 -2.11 6.95 -18.63
N PRO A 87 -2.25 8.08 -19.34
CA PRO A 87 -1.13 8.71 -20.04
C PRO A 87 -0.10 9.24 -19.04
N THR A 88 1.17 8.90 -19.27
CA THR A 88 2.32 9.31 -18.42
C THR A 88 3.52 9.79 -19.25
N GLU A 89 3.29 10.16 -20.51
CA GLU A 89 4.34 10.55 -21.44
C GLU A 89 4.95 11.93 -21.15
N GLU A 90 4.18 12.83 -20.54
CA GLU A 90 4.61 14.17 -20.17
C GLU A 90 4.33 14.42 -18.69
N ALA A 91 5.18 15.20 -18.03
CA ALA A 91 4.91 15.64 -16.67
C ALA A 91 3.83 16.72 -16.64
N GLY A 92 3.02 16.68 -15.59
CA GLY A 92 1.94 17.62 -15.38
C GLY A 92 0.86 17.08 -14.47
N ASP A 93 -0.10 17.95 -14.16
CA ASP A 93 -1.29 17.59 -13.42
C ASP A 93 -2.42 17.27 -14.41
N TYR A 94 -3.07 16.14 -14.18
CA TYR A 94 -4.13 15.60 -15.02
C TYR A 94 -5.41 15.42 -14.23
N ALA A 95 -6.54 15.72 -14.85
CA ALA A 95 -7.85 15.40 -14.32
C ALA A 95 -8.37 14.13 -15.00
N VAL A 96 -8.88 13.20 -14.19
CA VAL A 96 -9.53 11.98 -14.63
C VAL A 96 -11.00 12.07 -14.28
N SER A 97 -11.85 11.95 -15.29
CA SER A 97 -13.29 12.12 -15.15
C SER A 97 -14.02 10.90 -15.68
N LEU A 98 -14.98 10.40 -14.89
CA LEU A 98 -15.90 9.35 -15.30
C LEU A 98 -17.26 9.98 -15.58
N TYR A 99 -17.75 9.81 -16.81
CA TYR A 99 -19.06 10.27 -17.24
C TYR A 99 -20.01 9.10 -17.40
N GLY A 100 -21.26 9.27 -16.97
CA GLY A 100 -22.33 8.30 -17.22
C GLY A 100 -22.74 8.26 -18.69
N LEU A 101 -23.58 7.28 -19.03
CA LEU A 101 -24.09 7.06 -20.39
C LEU A 101 -24.71 8.31 -21.05
N PHE A 102 -25.25 9.23 -20.24
CA PHE A 102 -25.90 10.46 -20.70
C PHE A 102 -25.01 11.70 -20.57
N GLY A 103 -23.72 11.54 -20.29
CA GLY A 103 -22.73 12.63 -20.21
C GLY A 103 -22.73 13.40 -18.89
N ASN A 104 -23.45 12.92 -17.87
CA ASN A 104 -23.34 13.49 -16.52
C ASN A 104 -22.02 13.04 -15.87
N LEU A 105 -21.30 13.96 -15.23
CA LEU A 105 -20.13 13.62 -14.43
C LEU A 105 -20.57 12.74 -13.24
N ILE A 106 -19.91 11.59 -13.08
CA ILE A 106 -20.11 10.65 -11.97
C ILE A 106 -19.05 10.92 -10.90
N GLN A 107 -17.78 10.93 -11.31
CA GLN A 107 -16.63 11.11 -10.43
C GLN A 107 -15.53 11.86 -11.19
N GLN A 108 -14.74 12.63 -10.46
CA GLN A 108 -13.55 13.27 -10.97
C GLN A 108 -12.46 13.24 -9.90
N ASP A 109 -11.25 12.86 -10.28
CA ASP A 109 -10.03 12.92 -9.48
C ASP A 109 -8.90 13.56 -10.28
N SER A 110 -7.78 13.79 -9.62
CA SER A 110 -6.54 14.21 -10.24
C SER A 110 -5.43 13.21 -9.99
N TYR A 111 -4.49 13.11 -10.93
CA TYR A 111 -3.19 12.49 -10.70
C TYR A 111 -2.09 13.36 -11.30
N GLN A 112 -0.89 13.23 -10.77
CA GLN A 112 0.30 13.94 -11.19
C GLN A 112 1.25 12.99 -11.91
N VAL A 113 1.84 13.46 -13.01
CA VAL A 113 3.02 12.84 -13.61
C VAL A 113 4.22 13.72 -13.31
N THR A 114 5.26 13.14 -12.72
CA THR A 114 6.44 13.85 -12.24
C THR A 114 7.69 13.44 -13.02
N GLU A 115 8.56 14.42 -13.29
CA GLU A 115 9.94 14.19 -13.76
C GLU A 115 10.91 13.95 -12.59
N ASN A 116 10.42 13.94 -11.35
CA ASN A 116 11.28 13.74 -10.20
C ASN A 116 11.80 12.30 -10.17
N ARG A 117 13.11 12.15 -9.92
CA ARG A 117 13.81 10.86 -9.91
C ARG A 117 13.59 10.06 -8.65
N ILE A 118 12.91 10.64 -7.67
CA ILE A 118 12.39 9.94 -6.50
C ILE A 118 11.01 10.50 -6.22
N TYR A 119 10.05 9.62 -5.95
CA TYR A 119 8.69 10.01 -5.62
C TYR A 119 7.96 8.89 -4.89
N THR A 120 6.83 9.22 -4.26
CA THR A 120 5.89 8.23 -3.73
C THR A 120 4.63 8.24 -4.57
N GLU A 121 3.86 7.15 -4.58
CA GLU A 121 2.61 7.07 -5.35
C GLU A 121 1.50 7.98 -4.81
N GLN A 122 1.64 8.45 -3.57
CA GLN A 122 0.75 9.38 -2.90
C GLN A 122 1.60 10.33 -2.05
N ASP A 123 1.13 11.55 -1.82
CA ASP A 123 1.82 12.53 -0.95
C ASP A 123 1.50 12.32 0.53
N THR A 124 0.40 11.63 0.82
CA THR A 124 -0.09 11.39 2.17
C THR A 124 -0.54 9.94 2.28
N PHE A 125 -0.02 9.23 3.27
CA PHE A 125 -0.39 7.86 3.58
C PHE A 125 -1.11 7.83 4.93
N GLN A 126 -2.01 6.87 5.16
CA GLN A 126 -2.36 6.61 6.55
C GLN A 126 -1.26 5.88 7.28
N LEU A 127 -1.28 6.08 8.59
CA LEU A 127 -0.44 5.34 9.49
C LEU A 127 -0.68 3.83 9.36
N GLY A 128 0.35 3.10 8.95
CA GLY A 128 0.28 1.65 8.74
C GLY A 128 0.09 1.23 7.28
N GLU A 129 -0.29 2.16 6.40
CA GLU A 129 -0.34 1.91 4.96
C GLU A 129 1.08 1.68 4.40
N SER A 130 1.18 0.86 3.35
CA SER A 130 2.45 0.59 2.69
C SER A 130 2.87 1.77 1.80
N ALA A 131 3.72 2.64 2.34
CA ALA A 131 4.39 3.67 1.53
C ALA A 131 5.49 3.05 0.64
N ALA A 132 5.32 3.17 -0.68
CA ALA A 132 6.32 2.79 -1.68
C ALA A 132 7.06 4.03 -2.18
N VAL A 133 8.38 4.02 -2.08
CA VAL A 133 9.26 5.01 -2.70
C VAL A 133 9.71 4.46 -4.05
N ARG A 134 9.42 5.21 -5.11
CA ARG A 134 9.86 4.92 -6.47
C ARG A 134 11.05 5.78 -6.83
N ILE A 135 11.98 5.24 -7.59
CA ILE A 135 13.08 5.97 -8.20
C ILE A 135 13.11 5.77 -9.71
N ASP A 136 13.48 6.82 -10.42
CA ASP A 136 13.88 6.75 -11.82
C ASP A 136 15.41 6.92 -11.90
N THR A 137 16.08 5.83 -12.29
CA THR A 137 17.53 5.79 -12.41
C THR A 137 18.04 6.10 -13.82
N ASP A 138 17.15 6.34 -14.78
CA ASP A 138 17.55 6.52 -16.16
C ASP A 138 18.44 7.76 -16.32
N GLY A 139 19.63 7.50 -16.90
CA GLY A 139 20.65 8.53 -17.06
C GLY A 139 21.27 9.04 -15.75
N LEU A 140 21.13 8.33 -14.62
CA LEU A 140 21.97 8.52 -13.43
C LEU A 140 23.22 7.65 -13.52
N GLU A 141 24.36 8.20 -13.10
CA GLU A 141 25.56 7.42 -12.79
C GLU A 141 25.51 7.05 -11.30
N LEU A 142 25.08 5.81 -11.02
CA LEU A 142 25.01 5.27 -9.67
C LEU A 142 26.27 4.47 -9.34
N THR A 143 26.85 4.70 -8.16
CA THR A 143 27.85 3.77 -7.60
C THR A 143 27.18 2.59 -6.89
N ASP A 144 27.95 1.59 -6.51
CA ASP A 144 27.52 0.47 -5.67
C ASP A 144 27.10 0.88 -4.25
N GLU A 145 27.50 2.09 -3.83
CA GLU A 145 27.15 2.72 -2.55
C GLU A 145 25.97 3.70 -2.67
N ALA A 146 25.34 3.85 -3.84
CA ALA A 146 24.14 4.67 -4.01
C ALA A 146 23.03 4.18 -3.08
N TRP A 147 22.26 5.12 -2.50
CA TRP A 147 21.30 4.80 -1.45
C TRP A 147 20.13 5.77 -1.39
N ILE A 148 19.05 5.32 -0.78
CA ILE A 148 17.86 6.11 -0.48
C ILE A 148 17.79 6.29 1.03
N GLY A 149 17.49 7.50 1.49
CA GLY A 149 17.26 7.80 2.89
C GLY A 149 15.93 8.53 3.10
N ILE A 150 15.19 8.14 4.13
CA ILE A 150 13.97 8.83 4.57
C ILE A 150 14.27 9.57 5.86
N TYR A 151 13.96 10.86 5.87
CA TYR A 151 14.26 11.80 6.94
C TYR A 151 13.00 12.52 7.41
N GLU A 152 13.04 13.09 8.61
CA GLU A 152 12.08 14.12 9.00
C GLU A 152 12.17 15.30 8.01
N ARG A 153 11.02 15.87 7.64
CA ARG A 153 11.00 17.01 6.70
C ARG A 153 11.84 18.17 7.24
N GLY A 154 12.76 18.64 6.41
CA GLY A 154 13.67 19.74 6.76
C GLY A 154 14.94 19.31 7.50
N ALA A 155 15.11 18.03 7.81
CA ALA A 155 16.38 17.50 8.29
C ALA A 155 17.48 17.61 7.22
N THR A 156 18.73 17.67 7.65
CA THR A 156 19.90 17.82 6.79
C THR A 156 20.68 16.50 6.70
N PRO A 157 20.72 15.84 5.52
CA PRO A 157 21.52 14.63 5.34
C PRO A 157 23.00 14.82 5.70
N GLY A 158 23.56 13.84 6.41
CA GLY A 158 24.94 13.86 6.91
C GLY A 158 25.15 14.66 8.20
N VAL A 159 24.10 15.31 8.71
CA VAL A 159 24.07 15.98 10.03
C VAL A 159 23.04 15.30 10.93
N ASP A 160 21.82 15.18 10.42
CA ASP A 160 20.72 14.49 11.08
C ASP A 160 20.69 13.02 10.64
N ASP A 161 20.14 12.15 11.50
CA ASP A 161 20.00 10.72 11.21
C ASP A 161 18.77 10.47 10.33
N SER A 162 18.86 9.50 9.41
CA SER A 162 17.68 9.01 8.69
C SER A 162 16.83 8.11 9.60
N PHE A 163 15.51 8.11 9.39
CA PHE A 163 14.65 7.11 10.01
C PHE A 163 14.85 5.73 9.38
N LEU A 164 14.90 5.73 8.05
CA LEU A 164 15.03 4.54 7.21
C LEU A 164 16.04 4.81 6.08
N TRP A 165 16.72 3.77 5.65
CA TRP A 165 17.60 3.83 4.48
C TRP A 165 17.78 2.47 3.82
N VAL A 166 18.16 2.45 2.55
CA VAL A 166 18.46 1.23 1.80
C VAL A 166 19.46 1.55 0.70
N LEU A 167 20.37 0.62 0.38
CA LEU A 167 21.20 0.77 -0.82
C LEU A 167 20.33 0.55 -2.05
N VAL A 168 20.56 1.32 -3.10
CA VAL A 168 19.88 1.12 -4.39
C VAL A 168 20.21 -0.27 -4.96
N SER A 169 21.42 -0.78 -4.67
CA SER A 169 21.84 -2.14 -5.03
C SER A 169 21.15 -3.25 -4.23
N ASP A 170 20.57 -2.94 -3.06
CA ASP A 170 19.79 -3.88 -2.25
C ASP A 170 18.32 -3.95 -2.72
N GLY A 171 17.92 -3.10 -3.67
CA GLY A 171 16.56 -3.09 -4.24
C GLY A 171 16.28 -4.31 -5.13
N LEU A 172 15.00 -4.66 -5.25
CA LEU A 172 14.57 -5.72 -6.18
C LEU A 172 14.95 -5.34 -7.63
N PRO A 173 15.57 -6.25 -8.40
CA PRO A 173 16.02 -5.94 -9.75
C PRO A 173 14.87 -5.48 -10.65
N GLY A 174 15.06 -4.33 -11.33
CA GLY A 174 14.25 -3.95 -12.49
C GLY A 174 13.06 -3.02 -12.24
N ASN A 175 12.67 -2.74 -10.99
CA ASN A 175 11.43 -1.99 -10.74
C ASN A 175 11.64 -0.61 -10.12
N GLY A 176 12.78 -0.34 -9.48
CA GLY A 176 13.04 0.97 -8.86
C GLY A 176 12.04 1.30 -7.73
N ILE A 177 11.39 0.30 -7.13
CA ILE A 177 10.41 0.45 -6.06
C ILE A 177 11.03 -0.07 -4.75
N TYR A 178 10.90 0.73 -3.70
CA TYR A 178 11.43 0.45 -2.37
C TYR A 178 10.32 0.64 -1.35
N TYR A 179 9.98 -0.42 -0.65
CA TYR A 179 9.00 -0.36 0.42
C TYR A 179 9.70 -0.03 1.74
N ALA A 180 9.08 0.80 2.57
CA ALA A 180 9.63 1.18 3.87
C ALA A 180 10.03 -0.02 4.74
N MET A 181 9.32 -1.16 4.61
CA MET A 181 9.59 -2.42 5.31
C MET A 181 10.87 -3.14 4.88
N GLN A 182 11.37 -2.90 3.67
CA GLN A 182 12.64 -3.44 3.18
C GLN A 182 13.83 -2.55 3.57
N MET A 183 13.56 -1.35 4.07
CA MET A 183 14.59 -0.40 4.47
C MET A 183 15.11 -0.71 5.88
N ARG A 184 16.40 -0.45 6.06
CA ARG A 184 17.09 -0.55 7.35
C ARG A 184 16.77 0.69 8.19
N GLY A 185 16.72 0.52 9.50
CA GLY A 185 16.50 1.62 10.44
C GLY A 185 15.33 1.36 11.37
N SER A 186 14.71 2.43 11.87
CA SER A 186 13.65 2.33 12.87
C SER A 186 12.26 2.41 12.22
N THR A 187 11.82 1.30 11.63
CA THR A 187 10.45 1.15 11.09
C THR A 187 9.37 1.47 12.13
N ASN A 188 9.66 1.20 13.41
CA ASN A 188 8.79 1.54 14.54
C ASN A 188 8.62 3.05 14.77
N LEU A 189 9.53 3.91 14.32
CA LEU A 189 9.37 5.36 14.44
C LEU A 189 8.65 5.95 13.23
N PHE A 190 9.01 5.48 12.03
CA PHE A 190 8.47 5.98 10.77
C PHE A 190 7.01 5.57 10.52
N LEU A 191 6.58 4.38 10.98
CA LEU A 191 5.27 3.80 10.65
C LEU A 191 4.29 3.70 11.82
N ARG A 192 4.67 4.18 13.02
CA ARG A 192 3.78 4.19 14.21
C ARG A 192 3.35 5.57 14.67
N TYR A 193 3.91 6.63 14.08
CA TYR A 193 3.53 8.00 14.39
C TYR A 193 3.30 8.78 13.10
N THR A 194 2.34 9.68 13.15
CA THR A 194 2.14 10.67 12.09
C THR A 194 3.37 11.56 11.98
N GLY A 195 3.65 12.04 10.77
CA GLY A 195 4.89 12.75 10.51
C GLY A 195 4.97 13.30 9.10
N GLU A 196 5.85 14.27 8.93
CA GLU A 196 6.21 14.83 7.63
C GLU A 196 7.64 14.39 7.31
N TYR A 197 7.84 13.90 6.09
CA TYR A 197 9.08 13.27 5.71
C TYR A 197 9.59 13.78 4.37
N THR A 198 10.90 13.61 4.17
CA THR A 198 11.56 13.78 2.87
C THR A 198 12.35 12.52 2.55
N ALA A 199 12.05 11.90 1.42
CA ALA A 199 12.89 10.86 0.83
C ALA A 199 13.96 11.52 -0.04
N TYR A 200 15.21 11.08 0.08
CA TYR A 200 16.35 11.55 -0.72
C TYR A 200 16.98 10.38 -1.47
N LEU A 201 17.32 10.61 -2.74
CA LEU A 201 18.15 9.70 -3.54
C LEU A 201 19.58 10.23 -3.59
N PHE A 202 20.54 9.39 -3.22
CA PHE A 202 21.97 9.68 -3.28
C PHE A 202 22.63 8.77 -4.33
N THR A 203 23.42 9.34 -5.24
CA THR A 203 24.06 8.61 -6.36
C THR A 203 25.36 7.91 -5.96
N ASP A 204 25.86 8.18 -4.76
CA ASP A 204 27.05 7.60 -4.17
C ASP A 204 26.88 7.42 -2.65
N GLY A 205 27.92 6.94 -1.95
CA GLY A 205 27.93 6.80 -0.48
C GLY A 205 27.98 8.14 0.28
N GLY A 206 27.87 9.28 -0.40
CA GLY A 206 27.83 10.60 0.18
C GLY A 206 26.42 11.06 0.58
N TYR A 207 26.32 12.31 1.01
CA TYR A 207 25.09 12.94 1.51
C TYR A 207 24.63 14.12 0.63
N THR A 208 25.04 14.16 -0.64
CA THR A 208 24.54 15.16 -1.60
C THR A 208 23.37 14.54 -2.38
N PRO A 209 22.13 14.99 -2.16
CA PRO A 209 20.98 14.37 -2.81
C PRO A 209 20.96 14.72 -4.30
N ALA A 210 20.74 13.71 -5.13
CA ALA A 210 20.46 13.85 -6.56
C ALA A 210 19.00 14.22 -6.81
N ALA A 211 18.10 13.79 -5.94
CA ALA A 211 16.68 14.12 -5.97
C ALA A 211 16.07 14.01 -4.56
N SER A 212 14.91 14.63 -4.37
CA SER A 212 14.16 14.56 -3.11
C SER A 212 12.65 14.62 -3.34
N TRP A 213 11.88 13.94 -2.48
CA TRP A 213 10.42 13.94 -2.48
C TRP A 213 9.87 14.11 -1.08
N ASP A 214 8.92 15.02 -0.91
CA ASP A 214 8.24 15.23 0.36
C ASP A 214 6.94 14.43 0.38
N PHE A 215 6.66 13.79 1.52
CA PHE A 215 5.40 13.10 1.76
C PHE A 215 5.07 13.13 3.26
N SER A 216 3.95 12.57 3.67
CA SER A 216 3.53 12.53 5.06
C SER A 216 2.76 11.27 5.41
N THR A 217 2.69 10.95 6.71
CA THR A 217 1.76 9.96 7.25
C THR A 217 0.78 10.65 8.20
N VAL A 218 -0.51 10.39 8.03
CA VAL A 218 -1.60 10.93 8.86
C VAL A 218 -2.33 9.80 9.59
N GLU A 219 -3.16 10.15 10.56
CA GLU A 219 -4.05 9.22 11.26
C GLU A 219 -5.45 9.84 11.21
N GLU A 220 -6.36 9.21 10.50
CA GLU A 220 -7.75 9.62 10.36
C GLU A 220 -8.65 8.76 11.26
N ASP A 221 -9.51 9.43 12.03
CA ASP A 221 -10.45 8.75 12.93
C ASP A 221 -11.38 7.83 12.13
N GLY A 222 -11.58 6.61 12.62
CA GLY A 222 -12.46 5.61 12.00
C GLY A 222 -11.84 4.85 10.83
N VAL A 223 -10.62 5.18 10.41
CA VAL A 223 -9.90 4.46 9.35
C VAL A 223 -9.00 3.39 9.96
N LEU A 224 -9.08 2.18 9.42
CA LEU A 224 -8.18 1.07 9.76
C LEU A 224 -7.13 0.89 8.68
N ALA A 225 -5.87 0.73 9.10
CA ALA A 225 -4.78 0.34 8.22
C ALA A 225 -4.23 -1.02 8.63
N LEU A 226 -4.21 -1.96 7.69
CA LEU A 226 -3.60 -3.26 7.89
C LEU A 226 -2.16 -3.22 7.39
N ARG A 227 -1.26 -3.76 8.20
CA ARG A 227 0.16 -3.86 7.91
C ARG A 227 0.64 -5.28 8.07
N TRP A 228 1.53 -5.70 7.19
CA TRP A 228 2.34 -6.91 7.33
C TRP A 228 3.83 -6.54 7.34
N ASP A 229 4.54 -6.98 8.38
CA ASP A 229 5.98 -6.86 8.54
C ASP A 229 6.60 -8.25 8.38
N PRO A 230 7.24 -8.58 7.26
CA PRO A 230 7.93 -9.86 7.13
C PRO A 230 9.00 -10.00 8.23
N ASP A 231 9.23 -11.24 8.69
CA ASP A 231 10.35 -11.48 9.61
C ASP A 231 11.69 -11.13 8.93
N ALA A 232 12.66 -10.65 9.72
CA ALA A 232 13.98 -10.27 9.20
C ALA A 232 14.75 -11.44 8.55
N HIS A 233 14.31 -12.68 8.76
CA HIS A 233 14.83 -13.90 8.15
C HIS A 233 13.90 -14.48 7.07
N VAL A 234 12.98 -13.68 6.51
CA VAL A 234 12.36 -14.01 5.21
C VAL A 234 13.47 -13.85 4.15
N ASP A 235 14.40 -14.79 4.18
CA ASP A 235 15.59 -14.86 3.33
C ASP A 235 15.25 -15.51 1.98
N GLU A 236 14.06 -16.12 1.87
CA GLU A 236 13.60 -16.87 0.70
C GLU A 236 12.25 -16.33 0.22
N PRO A 237 12.15 -15.92 -1.05
CA PRO A 237 10.89 -15.55 -1.68
C PRO A 237 9.83 -16.66 -1.46
N GLY A 238 8.61 -16.29 -1.03
CA GLY A 238 7.51 -17.23 -0.79
C GLY A 238 7.21 -17.57 0.68
N ASP A 239 8.09 -17.22 1.63
CA ASP A 239 7.78 -17.31 3.07
C ASP A 239 6.96 -16.08 3.52
N ALA A 240 5.80 -16.34 4.12
CA ALA A 240 4.87 -15.35 4.61
C ALA A 240 5.04 -15.04 6.12
N GLN A 241 6.01 -15.66 6.80
CA GLN A 241 6.29 -15.40 8.20
C GLN A 241 6.45 -13.89 8.44
N GLY A 242 5.79 -13.39 9.49
CA GLY A 242 5.88 -11.99 9.84
C GLY A 242 4.85 -11.56 10.86
N PHE A 243 4.87 -10.28 11.21
CA PHE A 243 3.92 -9.65 12.11
C PHE A 243 2.85 -8.89 11.33
N ILE A 244 1.59 -9.20 11.60
CA ILE A 244 0.46 -8.38 11.17
C ILE A 244 0.13 -7.38 12.25
N SER A 245 -0.04 -6.12 11.88
CA SER A 245 -0.53 -5.06 12.76
C SER A 245 -1.72 -4.37 12.13
N LEU A 246 -2.76 -4.12 12.93
CA LEU A 246 -3.90 -3.29 12.55
C LEU A 246 -3.80 -1.99 13.33
N LEU A 247 -3.69 -0.88 12.60
CA LEU A 247 -3.54 0.48 13.10
C LEU A 247 -4.81 1.29 12.81
N GLY A 248 -4.96 2.40 13.54
CA GLY A 248 -6.18 3.21 13.54
C GLY A 248 -7.25 2.63 14.47
N ARG A 249 -8.09 3.49 15.04
CA ARG A 249 -9.19 3.07 15.92
C ARG A 249 -10.49 3.09 15.10
N PRO A 250 -11.15 1.94 14.86
CA PRO A 250 -12.43 1.93 14.20
C PRO A 250 -13.48 2.52 15.14
N ASP A 251 -14.56 3.05 14.58
CA ASP A 251 -15.76 3.47 15.33
C ASP A 251 -16.58 2.27 15.87
N ALA A 252 -16.06 1.04 15.73
CA ALA A 252 -16.70 -0.19 16.21
C ALA A 252 -16.75 -0.24 17.75
N GLU A 253 -17.73 -0.95 18.30
CA GLU A 253 -17.80 -1.17 19.75
C GLU A 253 -16.55 -1.92 20.23
N ASP A 254 -15.89 -1.40 21.28
CA ASP A 254 -14.69 -2.02 21.86
C ASP A 254 -14.92 -3.53 22.12
N GLY A 255 -13.99 -4.39 21.66
CA GLY A 255 -14.03 -5.84 21.90
C GLY A 255 -14.51 -6.74 20.76
N GLU A 256 -14.88 -6.20 19.59
CA GLU A 256 -15.19 -7.05 18.43
C GLU A 256 -13.92 -7.76 17.88
N PRO A 257 -14.01 -9.07 17.55
CA PRO A 257 -12.90 -9.79 16.94
C PRO A 257 -12.73 -9.38 15.48
N VAL A 258 -11.49 -9.25 15.04
CA VAL A 258 -11.11 -9.03 13.64
C VAL A 258 -10.44 -10.28 13.11
N TYR A 259 -10.97 -10.84 12.04
CA TYR A 259 -10.40 -12.01 11.36
C TYR A 259 -9.34 -11.56 10.37
N ILE A 260 -8.14 -12.13 10.45
CA ILE A 260 -7.10 -11.93 9.45
C ILE A 260 -7.21 -13.06 8.43
N CYS A 261 -7.37 -12.73 7.15
CA CYS A 261 -7.61 -13.69 6.08
C CYS A 261 -6.61 -13.49 4.93
N TRP A 262 -6.35 -14.55 4.18
CA TRP A 262 -5.79 -14.42 2.84
C TRP A 262 -6.87 -13.91 1.89
N GLY A 263 -6.50 -13.05 0.94
CA GLY A 263 -7.43 -12.46 -0.01
C GLY A 263 -6.90 -12.29 -1.42
N SER A 264 -7.85 -12.09 -2.33
CA SER A 264 -7.61 -11.57 -3.68
C SER A 264 -8.76 -10.68 -4.11
N ASP A 265 -8.44 -9.61 -4.84
CA ASP A 265 -9.42 -8.69 -5.42
C ASP A 265 -10.42 -8.12 -4.39
N GLY A 266 -9.95 -7.91 -3.15
CA GLY A 266 -10.75 -7.34 -2.06
C GLY A 266 -11.64 -8.37 -1.33
N GLU A 267 -11.53 -9.65 -1.65
CA GLU A 267 -12.36 -10.71 -1.08
C GLU A 267 -11.50 -11.81 -0.41
N PRO A 268 -11.95 -12.40 0.71
CA PRO A 268 -11.29 -13.56 1.30
C PRO A 268 -11.20 -14.73 0.30
N LEU A 269 -10.07 -15.42 0.28
CA LEU A 269 -9.89 -16.58 -0.61
C LEU A 269 -10.86 -17.71 -0.26
N GLU A 270 -11.59 -18.20 -1.26
CA GLU A 270 -12.49 -19.35 -1.08
C GLU A 270 -11.71 -20.62 -0.72
N GLY A 271 -12.18 -21.34 0.31
CA GLY A 271 -11.59 -22.60 0.74
C GLY A 271 -10.41 -22.48 1.71
N TYR A 272 -10.02 -21.27 2.11
CA TYR A 272 -9.02 -21.02 3.14
C TYR A 272 -9.67 -20.57 4.45
N ASP A 273 -9.24 -21.16 5.56
CA ASP A 273 -9.60 -20.67 6.90
C ASP A 273 -8.86 -19.35 7.20
N PRO A 274 -9.42 -18.48 8.07
CA PRO A 274 -8.70 -17.31 8.56
C PRO A 274 -7.34 -17.69 9.17
N LEU A 275 -6.32 -16.86 8.90
CA LEU A 275 -4.97 -17.01 9.47
C LEU A 275 -5.03 -17.05 10.99
N PHE A 276 -5.68 -16.07 11.59
CA PHE A 276 -5.94 -15.97 13.03
C PHE A 276 -6.96 -14.85 13.31
N VAL A 277 -7.35 -14.72 14.59
CA VAL A 277 -8.28 -13.70 15.06
C VAL A 277 -7.56 -12.76 16.00
N LEU A 278 -7.65 -11.46 15.72
CA LEU A 278 -7.19 -10.39 16.60
C LEU A 278 -8.34 -9.95 17.50
N ASN A 279 -8.09 -9.89 18.80
CA ASN A 279 -9.07 -9.46 19.79
C ASN A 279 -8.84 -7.98 20.11
N ALA A 280 -9.71 -7.09 19.62
CA ALA A 280 -9.60 -5.63 19.78
C ALA A 280 -10.16 -5.11 21.12
N TRP A 281 -9.89 -5.81 22.23
CA TRP A 281 -10.42 -5.51 23.57
C TRP A 281 -9.73 -4.31 24.24
N ASP A 282 -9.70 -3.13 23.60
CA ASP A 282 -9.26 -1.81 24.12
C ASP A 282 -7.84 -1.31 23.72
N HIS A 283 -7.10 -1.99 22.85
CA HIS A 283 -5.72 -1.60 22.51
C HIS A 283 -5.41 -1.65 21.02
N TYR A 284 -5.55 -0.52 20.32
CA TYR A 284 -4.87 -0.30 19.04
C TYR A 284 -3.47 0.31 19.29
N PRO A 285 -2.42 -0.14 18.56
CA PRO A 285 -2.47 -1.17 17.52
C PRO A 285 -2.66 -2.58 18.10
N VAL A 286 -3.49 -3.40 17.43
CA VAL A 286 -3.55 -4.85 17.69
C VAL A 286 -2.63 -5.56 16.71
N SER A 287 -1.98 -6.63 17.16
CA SER A 287 -1.04 -7.37 16.31
C SER A 287 -1.13 -8.88 16.55
N GLY A 288 -0.73 -9.62 15.53
CA GLY A 288 -0.62 -11.08 15.55
C GLY A 288 0.55 -11.52 14.66
N GLU A 289 0.96 -12.76 14.80
CA GLU A 289 2.10 -13.31 14.09
C GLU A 289 1.61 -14.35 13.07
N ILE A 290 2.03 -14.20 11.81
CA ILE A 290 1.98 -15.28 10.83
C ILE A 290 3.11 -16.24 11.20
N PRO A 291 2.80 -17.49 11.58
CA PRO A 291 3.80 -18.44 12.05
C PRO A 291 4.90 -18.72 11.02
N ALA A 292 6.07 -19.11 11.49
CA ALA A 292 7.17 -19.57 10.66
C ALA A 292 6.75 -20.68 9.68
N HIS A 293 7.35 -20.67 8.48
CA HIS A 293 7.09 -21.63 7.40
C HIS A 293 5.66 -21.58 6.86
N THR A 294 4.97 -20.44 7.00
CA THR A 294 3.70 -20.22 6.31
C THR A 294 4.00 -19.81 4.88
N VAL A 295 3.46 -20.53 3.90
CA VAL A 295 3.62 -20.17 2.48
C VAL A 295 2.38 -19.40 2.03
N PHE A 296 2.56 -18.43 1.12
CA PHE A 296 1.42 -17.76 0.48
C PHE A 296 0.53 -18.78 -0.24
N PRO A 297 -0.78 -18.80 0.03
CA PRO A 297 -1.72 -19.61 -0.74
C PRO A 297 -1.69 -19.29 -2.23
N GLU A 298 -2.01 -20.28 -3.05
CA GLU A 298 -2.24 -20.06 -4.48
C GLU A 298 -3.35 -19.01 -4.67
N GLY A 299 -3.04 -17.97 -5.45
CA GLY A 299 -3.96 -16.87 -5.71
C GLY A 299 -3.99 -15.77 -4.66
N ALA A 300 -3.30 -15.90 -3.52
CA ALA A 300 -3.18 -14.81 -2.55
C ALA A 300 -2.46 -13.62 -3.19
N THR A 301 -3.13 -12.47 -3.19
CA THR A 301 -2.55 -11.18 -3.57
C THR A 301 -2.65 -10.19 -2.41
N GLN A 302 -3.40 -10.52 -1.36
CA GLN A 302 -3.68 -9.62 -0.24
C GLN A 302 -3.71 -10.38 1.09
N VAL A 303 -3.42 -9.66 2.16
CA VAL A 303 -3.89 -9.98 3.51
C VAL A 303 -5.07 -9.05 3.81
N LEU A 304 -6.15 -9.59 4.37
CA LEU A 304 -7.38 -8.87 4.66
C LEU A 304 -7.65 -8.89 6.16
N ALA A 305 -8.17 -7.78 6.67
CA ALA A 305 -8.81 -7.70 7.97
C ALA A 305 -10.32 -7.66 7.74
N CYS A 306 -11.03 -8.61 8.32
CA CYS A 306 -12.47 -8.75 8.19
C CYS A 306 -13.14 -8.56 9.55
N SER A 307 -14.25 -7.84 9.57
CA SER A 307 -15.17 -7.79 10.71
C SER A 307 -15.70 -9.19 11.04
N ALA A 308 -16.35 -9.34 12.19
CA ALA A 308 -16.95 -10.59 12.59
C ALA A 308 -18.43 -10.68 12.17
N GLU A 309 -18.79 -11.72 11.41
CA GLU A 309 -20.19 -12.12 11.21
C GLU A 309 -20.46 -13.41 12.00
N GLY A 310 -20.62 -13.25 13.32
CA GLY A 310 -20.66 -14.37 14.25
C GLY A 310 -19.30 -15.07 14.36
N ASP A 311 -19.24 -16.36 14.05
CA ASP A 311 -18.02 -17.18 14.14
C ASP A 311 -17.23 -17.24 12.82
N LYS A 312 -17.41 -16.26 11.92
CA LYS A 312 -16.81 -16.21 10.59
C LYS A 312 -16.38 -14.80 10.20
N PRO A 313 -15.46 -14.65 9.22
CA PRO A 313 -15.19 -13.37 8.58
C PRO A 313 -16.45 -12.80 7.93
N GLY A 314 -16.71 -11.52 8.20
CA GLY A 314 -17.73 -10.70 7.56
C GLY A 314 -17.09 -9.75 6.53
N GLU A 315 -17.54 -8.49 6.54
CA GLU A 315 -17.06 -7.45 5.63
C GLU A 315 -15.56 -7.15 5.83
N VAL A 316 -14.85 -6.91 4.73
CA VAL A 316 -13.45 -6.47 4.72
C VAL A 316 -13.38 -5.02 5.18
N VAL A 317 -12.64 -4.79 6.26
CA VAL A 317 -12.50 -3.47 6.90
C VAL A 317 -11.14 -2.82 6.66
N ALA A 318 -10.13 -3.61 6.29
CA ALA A 318 -8.84 -3.13 5.83
C ALA A 318 -8.15 -4.21 4.99
N CYS A 319 -7.23 -3.81 4.12
CA CYS A 319 -6.44 -4.73 3.31
C CYS A 319 -4.98 -4.29 3.21
N PHE A 320 -4.11 -5.26 2.98
CA PHE A 320 -2.71 -5.04 2.64
C PHE A 320 -2.42 -5.83 1.36
N THR A 321 -1.98 -5.14 0.31
CA THR A 321 -1.59 -5.78 -0.95
C THR A 321 -0.19 -6.35 -0.85
N ILE A 322 -0.06 -7.64 -1.11
CA ILE A 322 1.20 -8.37 -1.11
C ILE A 322 1.85 -8.20 -2.49
N GLN A 323 3.04 -7.65 -2.49
CA GLN A 323 3.83 -7.38 -3.67
C GLN A 323 4.09 -8.68 -4.46
N PRO A 324 3.92 -8.70 -5.79
CA PRO A 324 4.19 -9.89 -6.62
C PRO A 324 5.57 -10.52 -6.38
N GLU A 325 6.58 -9.70 -6.13
CA GLU A 325 7.97 -10.11 -5.95
C GLU A 325 8.21 -10.81 -4.61
N LEU A 326 7.40 -10.51 -3.57
CA LEU A 326 7.45 -11.21 -2.28
C LEU A 326 6.70 -12.55 -2.31
N ARG A 327 5.77 -12.71 -3.26
CA ARG A 327 4.97 -13.94 -3.44
C ARG A 327 5.67 -14.99 -4.30
N TYR A 328 6.66 -14.58 -5.08
CA TYR A 328 7.44 -15.51 -5.90
C TYR A 328 8.19 -16.45 -4.97
N ALA A 329 8.17 -17.76 -5.21
CA ALA A 329 9.21 -18.66 -4.71
C ALA A 329 10.08 -18.99 -5.92
N GLU A 330 11.40 -18.84 -5.82
CA GLU A 330 12.32 -19.34 -6.86
C GLU A 330 12.04 -20.83 -7.02
N GLU A 331 11.53 -21.23 -8.19
CA GLU A 331 11.11 -22.59 -8.55
C GLU A 331 10.47 -23.36 -7.38
N ALA A 332 9.14 -23.21 -7.21
CA ALA A 332 8.31 -24.02 -6.32
C ALA A 332 8.98 -25.37 -6.02
N GLU A 333 9.69 -25.46 -4.88
CA GLU A 333 10.47 -26.65 -4.58
C GLU A 333 9.51 -27.83 -4.74
N GLU A 334 9.83 -28.76 -5.64
CA GLU A 334 9.03 -29.97 -5.76
C GLU A 334 9.04 -30.58 -4.36
N PRO A 335 7.89 -30.64 -3.66
CA PRO A 335 7.89 -31.09 -2.29
C PRO A 335 8.48 -32.48 -2.29
N LEU A 336 9.62 -32.66 -1.61
CA LEU A 336 10.35 -33.93 -1.58
C LEU A 336 9.40 -35.09 -1.25
N PHE A 337 8.37 -34.79 -0.44
CA PHE A 337 7.26 -35.67 -0.15
C PHE A 337 5.95 -34.88 -0.01
N THR A 338 4.89 -35.34 -0.69
CA THR A 338 3.51 -34.95 -0.38
C THR A 338 2.83 -36.14 0.30
N PHE A 339 2.22 -35.93 1.47
CA PHE A 339 1.47 -36.99 2.15
C PHE A 339 0.09 -36.49 2.55
N ALA A 340 -0.92 -37.33 2.33
CA ALA A 340 -2.26 -37.08 2.83
C ALA A 340 -2.27 -37.30 4.35
N VAL A 341 -2.59 -36.27 5.12
CA VAL A 341 -2.91 -36.41 6.54
C VAL A 341 -4.30 -37.02 6.65
N LEU A 342 -4.38 -38.35 6.61
CA LEU A 342 -5.56 -39.07 7.10
C LEU A 342 -5.49 -39.04 8.63
N SER A 343 -5.95 -37.95 9.23
CA SER A 343 -6.16 -37.93 10.67
C SER A 343 -7.35 -38.85 10.98
N ASP A 344 -7.12 -39.91 11.76
CA ASP A 344 -8.19 -40.72 12.35
C ASP A 344 -8.83 -39.95 13.51
N THR A 345 -9.28 -38.72 13.24
CA THR A 345 -9.85 -37.83 14.24
C THR A 345 -11.29 -38.22 14.50
N HIS A 346 -11.46 -39.15 15.43
CA HIS A 346 -12.77 -39.51 15.95
C HIS A 346 -13.24 -38.44 16.94
N VAL A 347 -14.00 -37.44 16.47
CA VAL A 347 -14.73 -36.52 17.35
C VAL A 347 -15.90 -37.27 17.99
N THR A 348 -15.70 -37.80 19.19
CA THR A 348 -16.77 -38.47 19.95
C THR A 348 -17.07 -37.71 21.25
N ARG A 349 -18.31 -37.85 21.76
CA ARG A 349 -18.74 -37.24 23.04
C ARG A 349 -18.02 -37.81 24.28
N ARG A 350 -17.08 -38.75 24.12
CA ARG A 350 -16.33 -39.35 25.23
C ARG A 350 -14.84 -39.19 24.95
N LEU A 351 -14.15 -38.46 25.83
CA LEU A 351 -12.70 -38.36 25.89
C LEU A 351 -12.09 -39.76 26.09
N ILE A 352 -11.62 -40.39 25.01
CA ILE A 352 -10.80 -41.60 25.09
C ILE A 352 -9.37 -41.18 24.79
N SER A 353 -8.56 -41.08 25.84
CA SER A 353 -7.21 -40.50 25.86
C SER A 353 -6.17 -41.22 24.98
N HIS A 354 -6.49 -42.38 24.41
CA HIS A 354 -5.54 -43.17 23.63
C HIS A 354 -5.35 -42.67 22.19
N ASN A 355 -6.34 -41.98 21.60
CA ASN A 355 -6.27 -41.59 20.18
C ASN A 355 -5.43 -40.33 19.93
N ASN A 356 -5.32 -39.43 20.91
CA ASN A 356 -4.50 -38.22 20.77
C ASN A 356 -2.99 -38.48 20.93
N ALA A 357 -2.59 -39.60 21.54
CA ALA A 357 -1.18 -39.91 21.77
C ALA A 357 -0.41 -40.18 20.45
N ASN A 358 -1.07 -40.81 19.48
CA ASN A 358 -0.47 -41.08 18.17
C ASN A 358 -0.31 -39.81 17.33
N TYR A 359 -1.25 -38.86 17.43
CA TYR A 359 -1.13 -37.54 16.81
C TYR A 359 0.06 -36.75 17.38
N TRP A 360 0.18 -36.69 18.71
CA TRP A 360 1.31 -36.03 19.37
C TRP A 360 2.66 -36.71 19.08
N GLN A 361 2.70 -38.04 18.90
CA GLN A 361 3.91 -38.74 18.49
C GLN A 361 4.28 -38.47 17.03
N ALA A 362 3.31 -38.41 16.12
CA ALA A 362 3.55 -38.07 14.72
C ALA A 362 4.10 -36.64 14.58
N LEU A 363 3.49 -35.66 15.26
CA LEU A 363 4.00 -34.29 15.33
C LEU A 363 5.43 -34.22 15.92
N ARG A 364 5.72 -35.03 16.95
CA ARG A 364 7.06 -35.10 17.53
C ARG A 364 8.10 -35.66 16.56
N GLN A 365 7.75 -36.68 15.78
CA GLN A 365 8.67 -37.25 14.79
C GLN A 365 8.98 -36.25 13.68
N ILE A 366 7.99 -35.50 13.21
CA ILE A 366 8.14 -34.44 12.20
C ILE A 366 9.04 -33.31 12.73
N THR A 367 8.92 -32.95 14.01
CA THR A 367 9.69 -31.83 14.62
C THR A 367 11.09 -32.21 15.10
N THR A 368 11.49 -33.49 15.07
CA THR A 368 12.83 -33.94 15.49
C THR A 368 13.78 -34.30 14.34
N GLU A 369 13.33 -34.24 13.09
CA GLU A 369 14.18 -34.50 11.91
C GLU A 369 14.51 -33.24 11.08
N ALA A 370 14.23 -32.03 11.61
CA ALA A 370 14.72 -30.76 11.09
C ALA A 370 16.03 -30.34 11.77
#